data_AF-A0A3L7RPB2-F1
#
_entry.id   AF-A0A3L7RPB2-F1
#
_cell.length_a   1.000
_cell.length_b   1.000
_cell.length_c   1.000
_cell.angle_alpha   90.00
_cell.angle_beta   90.00
_cell.angle_gamma   90.00
#
_symmetry.space_group_name_H-M   'P 1'
#
loop_
_entity.id
_entity.type
_entity.pdbx_description
1 polymer ?
#
loop_
_entity_poly.entity_id
_entity_poly.type
_entity_poly.pdbx_seq_one_letter_code
_entity_poly.pdbx_strand_id
1 'polypeptide(L)'
;ANKEDGRKGHFWEDRFQAQRLMDILAILVCVAYVDLNLIRAAMASSLVGSNFTSIQARILGSQNQMAPSLALGKVSICDVQATENIKDLSKAEIRRRIEAARKQADPRMVLKDAWIAKLTIDANQSVNPNDSHLSKSGLRASDRGFLDVTLEQYIKILYESLRYRPGNASLQEPSEELMEVSKTLGVAPENIRWMISDYKRIFRRSCRVGNPESVRKETQRRGRKWTKYSRHSELFYSQKSVEFDVENGRFRRAKIRVSTSESSGKSTAS
;
A
#
# COMPACT_ATOMS: atom_id res chain seq x y z
N ALA A 1 -5.85 18.65 -11.30
CA ALA A 1 -7.16 18.35 -11.93
C ALA A 1 -8.00 19.62 -12.07
N ASN A 2 -9.06 19.87 -11.28
CA ASN A 2 -9.97 21.01 -11.53
C ASN A 2 -9.31 22.40 -11.53
N LYS A 3 -8.35 22.65 -10.64
CA LYS A 3 -7.59 23.92 -10.59
C LYS A 3 -6.62 24.08 -11.77
N GLU A 4 -6.05 22.97 -12.26
CA GLU A 4 -5.19 22.97 -13.46
C GLU A 4 -6.03 23.15 -14.73
N ASP A 5 -7.25 22.61 -14.76
CA ASP A 5 -8.15 22.67 -15.91
C ASP A 5 -9.12 23.88 -15.88
N GLY A 6 -9.08 24.72 -14.86
CA GLY A 6 -10.01 25.85 -14.68
C GLY A 6 -11.49 25.46 -14.58
N ARG A 7 -11.81 24.19 -14.28
CA ARG A 7 -13.19 23.67 -14.27
C ARG A 7 -13.86 23.90 -12.92
N LYS A 8 -15.14 24.32 -12.94
CA LYS A 8 -16.00 24.44 -11.76
C LYS A 8 -16.92 23.21 -11.66
N GLY A 9 -17.00 22.58 -10.48
CA GLY A 9 -17.96 21.51 -10.20
C GLY A 9 -17.51 20.51 -9.11
N HIS A 10 -18.45 20.04 -8.30
CA HIS A 10 -18.20 19.21 -7.11
C HIS A 10 -18.07 17.70 -7.37
N PHE A 11 -18.38 17.23 -8.59
CA PHE A 11 -18.48 15.78 -8.88
C PHE A 11 -17.19 15.02 -8.53
N TRP A 12 -16.02 15.62 -8.77
CA TRP A 12 -14.71 15.03 -8.49
C TRP A 12 -14.09 15.52 -7.17
N GLU A 13 -14.41 16.74 -6.71
CA GLU A 13 -13.75 17.35 -5.55
C GLU A 13 -14.12 16.69 -4.21
N ASP A 14 -15.37 16.26 -4.06
CA ASP A 14 -15.81 15.63 -2.81
C ASP A 14 -15.42 14.15 -2.71
N ARG A 15 -15.17 13.49 -3.86
CA ARG A 15 -14.93 12.03 -3.92
C ARG A 15 -13.47 11.64 -3.93
N PHE A 16 -12.57 12.53 -4.35
CA PHE A 16 -11.16 12.22 -4.49
C PHE A 16 -10.31 13.14 -3.62
N GLN A 17 -9.53 12.54 -2.73
CA GLN A 17 -8.63 13.26 -1.84
C GLN A 17 -7.21 12.78 -2.06
N ALA A 18 -6.29 13.72 -2.31
CA ALA A 18 -4.87 13.42 -2.37
C ALA A 18 -4.30 13.42 -0.94
N GLN A 19 -3.84 12.26 -0.50
CA GLN A 19 -3.21 12.09 0.80
C GLN A 19 -1.71 11.86 0.64
N ARG A 20 -0.91 12.65 1.35
CA ARG A 20 0.55 12.50 1.31
C ARG A 20 1.00 11.45 2.32
N LEU A 21 1.57 10.36 1.84
CA LEU A 21 2.24 9.33 2.65
C LEU A 21 3.69 9.76 2.85
N MET A 22 4.14 9.83 4.09
CA MET A 22 5.42 10.46 4.44
C MET A 22 6.50 9.46 4.88
N ASP A 23 6.16 8.18 5.01
CA ASP A 23 7.09 7.12 5.38
C ASP A 23 6.61 5.74 4.90
N ILE A 24 7.48 4.74 5.11
CA ILE A 24 7.28 3.35 4.70
C ILE A 24 6.08 2.71 5.40
N LEU A 25 5.83 2.97 6.68
CA LEU A 25 4.66 2.42 7.38
C LEU A 25 3.34 2.94 6.78
N ALA A 26 3.27 4.24 6.45
CA ALA A 26 2.11 4.83 5.78
C ALA A 26 1.87 4.18 4.42
N ILE A 27 2.94 3.87 3.67
CA ILE A 27 2.89 3.16 2.39
C ILE A 27 2.41 1.71 2.60
N LEU A 28 3.00 0.97 3.53
CA LEU A 28 2.63 -0.41 3.88
C LEU A 28 1.13 -0.52 4.16
N VAL A 29 0.63 0.32 5.07
CA VAL A 29 -0.77 0.32 5.46
C VAL A 29 -1.69 0.70 4.29
N CYS A 30 -1.28 1.67 3.48
CA CYS A 30 -2.07 2.11 2.32
C CYS A 30 -2.21 1.00 1.28
N VAL A 31 -1.11 0.34 0.92
CA VAL A 31 -1.14 -0.76 -0.06
C VAL A 31 -1.90 -1.96 0.50
N ALA A 32 -1.69 -2.30 1.79
CA ALA A 32 -2.45 -3.37 2.45
C ALA A 32 -3.96 -3.08 2.48
N TYR A 33 -4.36 -1.85 2.77
CA TYR A 33 -5.77 -1.45 2.71
C TYR A 33 -6.35 -1.68 1.31
N VAL A 34 -5.64 -1.24 0.26
CA VAL A 34 -6.09 -1.38 -1.13
C VAL A 34 -6.22 -2.86 -1.53
N ASP A 35 -5.21 -3.67 -1.24
CA ASP A 35 -5.18 -5.08 -1.58
C ASP A 35 -6.26 -5.90 -0.85
N LEU A 36 -6.67 -5.47 0.35
CA LEU A 36 -7.73 -6.13 1.12
C LEU A 36 -9.14 -5.64 0.79
N ASN A 37 -9.32 -4.61 -0.05
CA ASN A 37 -10.62 -3.99 -0.26
C ASN A 37 -11.66 -4.94 -0.84
N LEU A 38 -11.30 -5.78 -1.82
CA LEU A 38 -12.26 -6.74 -2.41
C LEU A 38 -12.75 -7.76 -1.39
N ILE A 39 -11.87 -8.25 -0.53
CA ILE A 39 -12.23 -9.19 0.54
C ILE A 39 -13.12 -8.49 1.57
N ARG A 40 -12.78 -7.26 1.95
CA ARG A 40 -13.58 -6.46 2.89
C ARG A 40 -14.96 -6.09 2.34
N ALA A 41 -15.08 -5.94 1.04
CA ALA A 41 -16.35 -5.73 0.35
C ALA A 41 -17.13 -7.04 0.12
N ALA A 42 -16.63 -8.19 0.62
CA ALA A 42 -17.19 -9.52 0.40
C ALA A 42 -17.30 -9.91 -1.09
N MET A 43 -16.47 -9.31 -1.95
CA MET A 43 -16.38 -9.61 -3.38
C MET A 43 -15.33 -10.71 -3.70
N ALA A 44 -14.51 -11.06 -2.71
CA ALA A 44 -13.51 -12.13 -2.80
C ALA A 44 -13.36 -12.83 -1.45
N SER A 45 -13.04 -14.13 -1.47
CA SER A 45 -12.84 -14.95 -0.26
C SER A 45 -11.37 -15.19 0.11
N SER A 46 -10.44 -14.81 -0.77
CA SER A 46 -9.00 -15.02 -0.57
C SER A 46 -8.17 -13.99 -1.33
N LEU A 47 -6.88 -13.86 -0.98
CA LEU A 47 -5.95 -12.96 -1.68
C LEU A 47 -5.80 -13.37 -3.16
N VAL A 48 -5.73 -14.67 -3.44
CA VAL A 48 -5.63 -15.22 -4.80
C VAL A 48 -6.93 -15.02 -5.60
N GLY A 49 -8.08 -15.08 -4.93
CA GLY A 49 -9.39 -14.83 -5.53
C GLY A 49 -9.76 -13.35 -5.68
N SER A 50 -8.93 -12.44 -5.16
CA SER A 50 -9.16 -10.99 -5.23
C SER A 50 -8.76 -10.43 -6.59
N ASN A 51 -9.56 -10.71 -7.61
CA ASN A 51 -9.30 -10.31 -8.98
C ASN A 51 -9.02 -8.80 -9.11
N PHE A 52 -8.06 -8.44 -9.96
CA PHE A 52 -7.67 -7.05 -10.23
C PHE A 52 -7.00 -6.31 -9.04
N THR A 53 -6.53 -7.02 -8.01
CA THR A 53 -5.70 -6.45 -6.94
C THR A 53 -4.21 -6.67 -7.20
N SER A 54 -3.37 -5.82 -6.61
CA SER A 54 -1.92 -5.94 -6.80
C SER A 54 -1.37 -7.19 -6.10
N ILE A 55 -1.91 -7.55 -4.92
CA ILE A 55 -1.54 -8.77 -4.22
C ILE A 55 -1.83 -10.03 -5.03
N GLN A 56 -2.98 -10.09 -5.70
CA GLN A 56 -3.35 -11.23 -6.55
C GLN A 56 -2.35 -11.37 -7.70
N ALA A 57 -2.06 -10.28 -8.40
CA ALA A 57 -1.06 -10.28 -9.47
C ALA A 57 0.31 -10.77 -8.97
N ARG A 58 0.77 -10.30 -7.81
CA ARG A 58 2.05 -10.70 -7.18
C ARG A 58 2.10 -12.18 -6.84
N ILE A 59 1.06 -12.72 -6.19
CA ILE A 59 1.02 -14.15 -5.82
C ILE A 59 1.06 -15.02 -7.08
N LEU A 60 0.27 -14.67 -8.10
CA LEU A 60 0.24 -15.44 -9.34
C LEU A 60 1.56 -15.30 -10.12
N GLY A 61 2.17 -14.11 -10.12
CA GLY A 61 3.50 -13.86 -10.69
C GLY A 61 4.58 -14.69 -10.00
N SER A 62 4.58 -14.80 -8.66
CA SER A 62 5.51 -15.66 -7.92
C SER A 62 5.32 -17.16 -8.19
N GLN A 63 4.14 -17.55 -8.66
CA GLN A 63 3.83 -18.91 -9.11
C GLN A 63 4.15 -19.12 -10.60
N ASN A 64 4.92 -18.21 -11.22
CA ASN A 64 5.25 -18.21 -12.66
C ASN A 64 4.03 -18.18 -13.59
N GLN A 65 2.88 -17.70 -13.11
CA GLN A 65 1.73 -17.54 -13.98
C GLN A 65 1.93 -16.36 -14.91
N MET A 66 1.73 -16.64 -16.20
CA MET A 66 1.85 -15.64 -17.25
C MET A 66 0.47 -15.14 -17.69
N ALA A 67 0.45 -13.94 -18.25
CA ALA A 67 -0.69 -13.34 -18.91
C ALA A 67 -0.22 -12.65 -20.21
N PRO A 68 -1.12 -12.52 -21.21
CA PRO A 68 -0.81 -11.75 -22.40
C PRO A 68 -0.54 -10.29 -22.02
N SER A 69 0.60 -9.75 -22.44
CA SER A 69 0.92 -8.33 -22.26
C SER A 69 -0.07 -7.46 -23.02
N LEU A 70 -0.79 -6.59 -22.31
CA LEU A 70 -1.60 -5.54 -22.95
C LEU A 70 -0.73 -4.44 -23.56
N ALA A 71 0.54 -4.33 -23.16
CA ALA A 71 1.47 -3.43 -23.78
C ALA A 71 1.85 -4.00 -25.15
N LEU A 72 1.42 -3.30 -26.21
CA LEU A 72 1.91 -3.52 -27.57
C LEU A 72 3.42 -3.27 -27.57
N GLY A 73 4.17 -4.07 -28.34
CA GLY A 73 5.58 -3.81 -28.59
C GLY A 73 5.73 -2.39 -29.13
N LYS A 74 6.39 -1.50 -28.37
CA LYS A 74 6.61 -0.13 -28.82
C LYS A 74 7.69 -0.16 -29.90
N VAL A 75 7.36 0.33 -31.09
CA VAL A 75 8.35 0.73 -32.09
C VAL A 75 8.71 2.18 -31.78
N SER A 76 9.99 2.46 -31.53
CA SER A 76 10.46 3.85 -31.45
C SER A 76 10.42 4.44 -32.85
N ILE A 77 9.60 5.47 -33.05
CA ILE A 77 9.47 6.25 -34.28
C ILE A 77 9.83 7.70 -33.93
N CYS A 78 10.50 8.43 -34.84
CA CYS A 78 10.78 9.83 -34.59
C CYS A 78 9.53 10.71 -34.76
N ASP A 79 9.52 11.90 -34.16
CA ASP A 79 8.34 12.79 -34.15
C ASP A 79 7.86 13.16 -35.56
N VAL A 80 8.79 13.30 -36.51
CA VAL A 80 8.49 13.58 -37.92
C VAL A 80 7.72 12.41 -38.55
N GLN A 81 8.23 11.18 -38.38
CA GLN A 81 7.59 9.96 -38.86
C GLN A 81 6.25 9.71 -38.18
N ALA A 82 6.13 9.97 -36.89
CA ALA A 82 4.87 9.84 -36.16
C ALA A 82 3.81 10.83 -36.71
N THR A 83 4.24 12.05 -37.02
CA THR A 83 3.36 13.08 -37.59
C THR A 83 2.92 12.69 -39.00
N GLU A 84 3.84 12.32 -39.89
CA GLU A 84 3.53 11.89 -41.26
C GLU A 84 2.59 10.68 -41.30
N ASN A 85 2.80 9.70 -40.43
CA ASN A 85 1.95 8.51 -40.36
C ASN A 85 0.51 8.78 -39.91
N ILE A 86 0.26 9.90 -39.21
CA ILE A 86 -1.03 10.21 -38.58
C ILE A 86 -1.76 11.36 -39.29
N LYS A 87 -1.02 12.26 -39.96
CA LYS A 87 -1.50 13.55 -40.47
C LYS A 87 -2.78 13.47 -41.30
N ASP A 88 -2.89 12.44 -42.14
CA ASP A 88 -4.00 12.27 -43.09
C ASP A 88 -5.00 11.17 -42.69
N LEU A 89 -4.87 10.60 -41.48
CA LEU A 89 -5.75 9.51 -41.03
C LEU A 89 -6.88 10.02 -40.14
N SER A 90 -8.09 9.56 -40.44
CA SER A 90 -9.22 9.77 -39.53
C SER A 90 -9.01 9.01 -38.21
N LYS A 91 -9.55 9.54 -37.10
CA LYS A 91 -9.51 8.85 -35.79
C LYS A 91 -10.11 7.44 -35.85
N ALA A 92 -11.11 7.21 -36.71
CA ALA A 92 -11.74 5.91 -36.88
C ALA A 92 -10.78 4.91 -37.54
N GLU A 93 -10.03 5.35 -38.54
CA GLU A 93 -9.04 4.54 -39.24
C GLU A 93 -7.86 4.19 -38.33
N ILE A 94 -7.37 5.15 -37.52
CA ILE A 94 -6.34 4.90 -36.50
C ILE A 94 -6.80 3.80 -35.53
N ARG A 95 -8.06 3.88 -35.04
CA ARG A 95 -8.61 2.83 -34.16
C ARG A 95 -8.69 1.48 -34.86
N ARG A 96 -9.12 1.44 -36.13
CA ARG A 96 -9.16 0.21 -36.94
C ARG A 96 -7.78 -0.42 -37.07
N ARG A 97 -6.75 0.38 -37.37
CA ARG A 97 -5.36 -0.08 -37.48
C ARG A 97 -4.83 -0.62 -36.16
N ILE A 98 -5.09 0.06 -35.05
CA ILE A 98 -4.72 -0.42 -33.71
C ILE A 98 -5.41 -1.75 -33.41
N GLU A 99 -6.69 -1.88 -33.73
CA GLU A 99 -7.46 -3.12 -33.48
C GLU A 99 -7.01 -4.27 -34.38
N ALA A 100 -6.72 -4.01 -35.66
CA ALA A 100 -6.15 -5.01 -36.57
C ALA A 100 -4.76 -5.47 -36.11
N ALA A 101 -3.90 -4.53 -35.70
CA ALA A 101 -2.58 -4.83 -35.15
C ALA A 101 -2.67 -5.65 -33.85
N ARG A 102 -3.65 -5.37 -32.98
CA ARG A 102 -3.93 -6.17 -31.78
C ARG A 102 -4.39 -7.59 -32.11
N LYS A 103 -5.17 -7.78 -33.16
CA LYS A 103 -5.62 -9.11 -33.61
C LYS A 103 -4.51 -9.94 -34.26
N GLN A 104 -3.55 -9.29 -34.93
CA GLN A 104 -2.43 -9.97 -35.59
C GLN A 104 -1.25 -10.24 -34.67
N ALA A 105 -1.05 -9.42 -33.63
CA ALA A 105 0.08 -9.59 -32.73
C ALA A 105 -0.09 -10.82 -31.84
N ASP A 106 0.87 -11.74 -31.90
CA ASP A 106 1.01 -12.80 -30.89
C ASP A 106 1.32 -12.12 -29.54
N PRO A 107 0.44 -12.26 -28.53
CA PRO A 107 0.63 -11.53 -27.29
C PRO A 107 1.88 -12.03 -26.57
N ARG A 108 2.87 -11.15 -26.42
CA ARG A 108 4.04 -11.42 -25.57
C ARG A 108 3.55 -11.83 -24.17
N MET A 109 3.81 -13.07 -23.79
CA MET A 109 3.47 -13.57 -22.46
C MET A 109 4.42 -12.95 -21.44
N VAL A 110 3.87 -12.39 -20.37
CA VAL A 110 4.61 -11.77 -19.28
C VAL A 110 4.09 -12.28 -17.94
N LEU A 111 4.92 -12.25 -16.90
CA LEU A 111 4.44 -12.57 -15.55
C LEU A 111 3.30 -11.63 -15.16
N LYS A 112 2.32 -12.14 -14.41
CA LYS A 112 1.12 -11.39 -14.03
C LYS A 112 1.41 -10.12 -13.22
N ASP A 113 2.54 -10.03 -12.54
CA ASP A 113 2.98 -8.85 -11.78
C ASP A 113 4.04 -8.01 -12.50
N ALA A 114 4.48 -8.39 -13.71
CA ALA A 114 5.62 -7.78 -14.38
C ALA A 114 5.47 -6.26 -14.62
N TRP A 115 4.22 -5.81 -14.80
CA TRP A 115 3.84 -4.42 -15.05
C TRP A 115 3.67 -3.59 -13.77
N ILE A 116 3.69 -4.22 -12.59
CA ILE A 116 3.54 -3.55 -11.30
C ILE A 116 4.94 -3.22 -10.75
N ALA A 117 5.06 -2.14 -9.97
CA ALA A 117 6.27 -1.85 -9.21
C ALA A 117 6.66 -3.03 -8.31
N LYS A 118 7.96 -3.30 -8.15
CA LYS A 118 8.44 -4.32 -7.21
C LYS A 118 7.98 -3.97 -5.79
N LEU A 119 7.61 -4.99 -5.01
CA LEU A 119 7.18 -4.78 -3.62
C LEU A 119 8.40 -4.45 -2.76
N THR A 120 9.32 -5.41 -2.69
CA THR A 120 10.52 -5.39 -1.86
C THR A 120 11.58 -4.48 -2.45
N ILE A 121 12.11 -3.59 -1.62
CA ILE A 121 13.30 -2.78 -1.91
C ILE A 121 14.49 -3.72 -2.00
N ASP A 122 15.26 -3.62 -3.07
CA ASP A 122 16.50 -4.36 -3.22
C ASP A 122 17.59 -3.65 -2.42
N ALA A 123 18.18 -4.34 -1.43
CA ALA A 123 19.21 -3.79 -0.56
C ALA A 123 20.47 -3.35 -1.32
N ASN A 124 20.68 -3.88 -2.53
CA ASN A 124 21.83 -3.52 -3.38
C ASN A 124 21.56 -2.27 -4.23
N GLN A 125 20.32 -1.78 -4.28
CA GLN A 125 19.97 -0.59 -5.04
C GLN A 125 20.35 0.68 -4.27
N SER A 126 20.84 1.68 -5.01
CA SER A 126 21.13 3.00 -4.46
C SER A 126 19.92 3.61 -3.75
N VAL A 127 20.16 4.12 -2.55
CA VAL A 127 19.18 4.86 -1.75
C VAL A 127 19.01 6.30 -2.24
N ASN A 128 19.90 6.80 -3.10
CA ASN A 128 19.86 8.18 -3.59
C ASN A 128 18.51 8.46 -4.30
N PRO A 129 17.80 9.55 -3.93
CA PRO A 129 16.56 9.94 -4.60
C PRO A 129 16.71 10.26 -6.08
N ASN A 130 17.90 10.67 -6.52
CA ASN A 130 18.17 11.02 -7.92
C ASN A 130 18.44 9.80 -8.81
N ASP A 131 18.65 8.62 -8.22
CA ASP A 131 18.90 7.40 -8.99
C ASP A 131 17.57 6.77 -9.41
N SER A 132 17.18 7.03 -10.65
CA SER A 132 16.07 6.37 -11.32
C SER A 132 16.53 4.97 -11.75
N HIS A 133 16.27 3.96 -10.92
CA HIS A 133 16.48 2.54 -11.28
C HIS A 133 15.48 2.13 -12.38
N LEU A 134 15.72 2.59 -13.62
CA LEU A 134 14.81 2.42 -14.75
C LEU A 134 14.68 0.94 -15.14
N SER A 135 13.46 0.50 -15.41
CA SER A 135 13.25 -0.88 -15.85
C SER A 135 13.68 -1.07 -17.30
N LYS A 136 14.51 -2.08 -17.55
CA LYS A 136 14.89 -2.48 -18.92
C LYS A 136 13.82 -3.33 -19.62
N SER A 137 12.84 -3.84 -18.87
CA SER A 137 11.81 -4.75 -19.40
C SER A 137 10.82 -4.07 -20.35
N GLY A 138 10.67 -2.75 -20.24
CA GLY A 138 9.64 -1.96 -20.92
C GLY A 138 8.23 -2.14 -20.35
N LEU A 139 8.05 -2.95 -19.30
CA LEU A 139 6.74 -3.27 -18.70
C LEU A 139 6.36 -2.35 -17.54
N ARG A 140 7.35 -1.70 -16.91
CA ARG A 140 7.18 -0.76 -15.81
C ARG A 140 8.21 0.36 -15.89
N ALA A 141 7.99 1.45 -15.16
CA ALA A 141 8.90 2.61 -15.20
C ALA A 141 10.22 2.37 -14.45
N SER A 142 10.16 1.65 -13.32
CA SER A 142 11.32 1.42 -12.45
C SER A 142 11.32 0.02 -11.86
N ASP A 143 12.52 -0.51 -11.63
CA ASP A 143 12.78 -1.75 -10.90
C ASP A 143 13.02 -1.53 -9.40
N ARG A 144 12.78 -0.30 -8.92
CA ARG A 144 12.87 0.03 -7.49
C ARG A 144 11.66 -0.50 -6.74
N GLY A 145 11.91 -1.18 -5.63
CA GLY A 145 10.88 -1.55 -4.66
C GLY A 145 10.37 -0.36 -3.86
N PHE A 146 9.31 -0.56 -3.06
CA PHE A 146 8.75 0.51 -2.23
C PHE A 146 8.51 0.11 -0.76
N LEU A 147 8.66 -1.15 -0.39
CA LEU A 147 8.61 -1.62 0.99
C LEU A 147 9.86 -2.41 1.36
N ASP A 148 10.26 -2.30 2.62
CA ASP A 148 11.31 -3.12 3.21
C ASP A 148 10.72 -4.40 3.83
N VAL A 149 9.97 -5.15 3.02
CA VAL A 149 9.37 -6.45 3.40
C VAL A 149 9.42 -7.40 2.22
N THR A 150 9.59 -8.70 2.47
CA THR A 150 9.44 -9.74 1.44
C THR A 150 7.97 -9.92 1.04
N LEU A 151 7.72 -10.54 -0.12
CA LEU A 151 6.36 -10.90 -0.52
C LEU A 151 5.69 -11.84 0.49
N GLU A 152 6.47 -12.76 1.07
CA GLU A 152 5.99 -13.70 2.09
C GLU A 152 5.57 -12.97 3.37
N GLN A 153 6.44 -12.12 3.93
CA GLN A 153 6.12 -11.29 5.09
C GLN A 153 4.87 -10.44 4.83
N TYR A 154 4.77 -9.82 3.65
CA TYR A 154 3.60 -9.03 3.28
C TYR A 154 2.31 -9.85 3.22
N ILE A 155 2.33 -11.04 2.61
CA ILE A 155 1.17 -11.95 2.57
C ILE A 155 0.71 -12.31 3.99
N LYS A 156 1.65 -12.60 4.89
CA LYS A 156 1.34 -12.90 6.30
C LYS A 156 0.65 -11.71 6.98
N ILE A 157 1.22 -10.51 6.84
CA ILE A 157 0.63 -9.26 7.36
C ILE A 157 -0.82 -9.09 6.86
N LEU A 158 -1.09 -9.36 5.58
CA LEU A 158 -2.44 -9.26 5.02
C LEU A 158 -3.42 -10.27 5.64
N TYR A 159 -3.00 -11.54 5.77
CA TYR A 159 -3.83 -12.57 6.39
C TYR A 159 -4.12 -12.27 7.86
N GLU A 160 -3.12 -11.82 8.61
CA GLU A 160 -3.31 -11.39 9.99
C GLU A 160 -4.27 -10.21 10.10
N SER A 161 -4.11 -9.21 9.22
CA SER A 161 -4.96 -8.02 9.18
C SER A 161 -6.42 -8.34 8.86
N LEU A 162 -6.69 -9.43 8.10
CA LEU A 162 -8.06 -9.90 7.85
C LEU A 162 -8.68 -10.59 9.08
N ARG A 163 -7.87 -11.29 9.86
CA ARG A 163 -8.29 -11.98 11.10
C ARG A 163 -8.42 -11.04 12.28
N TYR A 164 -7.69 -9.91 12.24
CA TYR A 164 -7.70 -8.93 13.30
C TYR A 164 -9.10 -8.38 13.54
N ARG A 165 -9.61 -8.57 14.75
CA ARG A 165 -10.85 -7.99 15.23
C ARG A 165 -10.54 -7.03 16.37
N PRO A 166 -10.87 -5.74 16.23
CA PRO A 166 -10.65 -4.78 17.31
C PRO A 166 -11.47 -5.15 18.56
N GLY A 167 -10.81 -5.26 19.71
CA GLY A 167 -11.42 -5.66 21.00
C GLY A 167 -10.75 -6.88 21.63
N ASN A 168 -11.40 -7.51 22.62
CA ASN A 168 -10.87 -8.66 23.36
C ASN A 168 -10.62 -9.92 22.50
N ALA A 169 -11.04 -9.92 21.23
CA ALA A 169 -10.80 -11.01 20.27
C ALA A 169 -9.38 -10.95 19.63
N SER A 170 -8.58 -9.93 19.93
CA SER A 170 -7.20 -9.77 19.43
C SER A 170 -6.15 -10.52 20.26
N LEU A 171 -6.52 -11.60 20.95
CA LEU A 171 -5.62 -12.39 21.80
C LEU A 171 -4.64 -13.29 21.01
N GLN A 172 -4.67 -13.24 19.68
CA GLN A 172 -3.66 -13.93 18.88
C GLN A 172 -2.37 -13.11 18.82
N GLU A 173 -1.32 -13.70 19.38
CA GLU A 173 0.05 -13.24 19.25
C GLU A 173 0.38 -12.90 17.78
N PRO A 174 1.08 -11.79 17.53
CA PRO A 174 1.63 -11.48 16.21
C PRO A 174 2.51 -12.59 15.65
N SER A 175 2.41 -12.86 14.35
CA SER A 175 3.35 -13.76 13.68
C SER A 175 4.77 -13.20 13.75
N GLU A 176 5.75 -14.08 13.64
CA GLU A 176 7.17 -13.72 13.62
C GLU A 176 7.48 -12.70 12.52
N GLU A 177 6.85 -12.84 11.35
CA GLU A 177 7.02 -11.90 10.24
C GLU A 177 6.49 -10.51 10.58
N LEU A 178 5.32 -10.41 11.21
CA LEU A 178 4.80 -9.10 11.64
C LEU A 178 5.67 -8.51 12.76
N MET A 179 6.19 -9.33 13.68
CA MET A 179 7.11 -8.88 14.74
C MET A 179 8.41 -8.34 14.17
N GLU A 180 8.99 -9.00 13.17
CA GLU A 180 10.20 -8.54 12.49
C GLU A 180 9.97 -7.20 11.79
N VAL A 181 8.88 -7.09 11.01
CA VAL A 181 8.52 -5.84 10.33
C VAL A 181 8.20 -4.74 11.33
N SER A 182 7.51 -5.06 12.42
CA SER A 182 7.23 -4.16 13.54
C SER A 182 8.51 -3.61 14.18
N LYS A 183 9.50 -4.47 14.42
CA LYS A 183 10.81 -4.09 14.96
C LYS A 183 11.56 -3.16 14.03
N THR A 184 11.61 -3.47 12.73
CA THR A 184 12.25 -2.64 11.71
C THR A 184 11.58 -1.26 11.59
N LEU A 185 10.25 -1.22 11.65
CA LEU A 185 9.49 0.04 11.59
C LEU A 185 9.47 0.81 12.91
N GLY A 186 9.87 0.20 14.03
CA GLY A 186 9.84 0.80 15.36
C GLY A 186 8.44 1.06 15.89
N VAL A 187 7.44 0.27 15.48
CA VAL A 187 6.02 0.47 15.80
C VAL A 187 5.41 -0.82 16.30
N ALA A 188 4.55 -0.76 17.32
CA ALA A 188 3.89 -1.95 17.86
C ALA A 188 3.09 -2.71 16.79
N PRO A 189 3.12 -4.06 16.77
CA PRO A 189 2.43 -4.85 15.75
C PRO A 189 0.90 -4.64 15.80
N GLU A 190 0.33 -4.41 16.99
CA GLU A 190 -1.08 -4.09 17.16
C GLU A 190 -1.44 -2.77 16.48
N ASN A 191 -0.53 -1.80 16.47
CA ASN A 191 -0.77 -0.51 15.83
C ASN A 191 -0.82 -0.66 14.32
N ILE A 192 0.05 -1.49 13.73
CA ILE A 192 0.01 -1.82 12.29
C ILE A 192 -1.33 -2.48 11.95
N ARG A 193 -1.75 -3.49 12.72
CA ARG A 193 -3.04 -4.17 12.55
C ARG A 193 -4.22 -3.20 12.65
N TRP A 194 -4.22 -2.29 13.62
CA TRP A 194 -5.21 -1.22 13.75
C TRP A 194 -5.24 -0.30 12.54
N MET A 195 -4.08 0.17 12.10
CA MET A 195 -3.93 1.08 10.97
C MET A 195 -4.49 0.47 9.68
N ILE A 196 -4.29 -0.83 9.46
CA ILE A 196 -4.83 -1.55 8.31
C ILE A 196 -6.34 -1.78 8.49
N SER A 197 -6.80 -2.19 9.67
CA SER A 197 -8.18 -2.60 9.94
C SER A 197 -9.17 -1.42 10.01
N ASP A 198 -8.81 -0.34 10.70
CA ASP A 198 -9.62 0.87 10.82
C ASP A 198 -9.00 2.04 10.01
N TYR A 199 -8.57 1.72 8.79
CA TYR A 199 -7.93 2.67 7.88
C TYR A 199 -8.74 3.94 7.71
N LYS A 200 -10.07 3.84 7.54
CA LYS A 200 -10.93 5.01 7.34
C LYS A 200 -10.86 5.97 8.53
N ARG A 201 -10.84 5.50 9.77
CA ARG A 201 -10.78 6.38 10.93
C ARG A 201 -9.42 7.03 11.12
N ILE A 202 -8.36 6.31 10.73
CA ILE A 202 -6.97 6.71 10.97
C ILE A 202 -6.43 7.57 9.83
N PHE A 203 -6.67 7.18 8.57
CA PHE A 203 -6.12 7.84 7.38
C PHE A 203 -7.05 8.93 6.83
N ARG A 204 -8.37 8.71 6.75
CA ARG A 204 -9.30 9.64 6.05
C ARG A 204 -9.34 11.05 6.64
N ARG A 205 -9.08 11.18 7.95
CA ARG A 205 -9.17 12.50 8.60
C ARG A 205 -7.98 13.37 8.26
N SER A 206 -6.83 12.81 7.85
CA SER A 206 -5.60 13.57 7.65
C SER A 206 -5.19 13.60 6.18
N CYS A 207 -4.88 14.80 5.67
CA CYS A 207 -4.26 14.95 4.35
C CYS A 207 -2.79 14.51 4.31
N ARG A 208 -2.21 14.16 5.45
CA ARG A 208 -0.81 13.72 5.61
C ARG A 208 -0.75 12.58 6.62
N VAL A 209 -0.15 11.46 6.25
CA VAL A 209 0.07 10.36 7.19
C VAL A 209 1.52 9.95 7.16
N GLY A 210 2.07 9.82 8.36
CA GLY A 210 3.45 9.51 8.61
C GLY A 210 3.78 9.64 10.08
N ASN A 211 5.03 9.39 10.40
CA ASN A 211 5.61 9.50 11.72
C ASN A 211 5.59 10.97 12.17
N PRO A 212 5.63 11.23 13.48
CA PRO A 212 5.44 12.57 14.01
C PRO A 212 6.45 13.59 13.46
N GLU A 213 7.70 13.17 13.27
CA GLU A 213 8.78 14.03 12.78
C GLU A 213 8.57 14.43 11.32
N SER A 214 8.27 13.46 10.45
CA SER A 214 7.94 13.69 9.04
C SER A 214 6.72 14.61 8.88
N VAL A 215 5.70 14.43 9.70
CA VAL A 215 4.50 15.29 9.69
C VAL A 215 4.82 16.71 10.16
N ARG A 216 5.67 16.87 11.18
CA ARG A 216 6.16 18.19 11.65
C ARG A 216 7.00 18.88 10.59
N LYS A 217 7.97 18.17 9.97
CA LYS A 217 8.83 18.70 8.90
C LYS A 217 8.01 19.19 7.70
N GLU A 218 6.99 18.44 7.28
CA GLU A 218 6.11 18.89 6.20
C GLU A 218 5.24 20.09 6.59
N THR A 219 4.85 20.18 7.86
CA THR A 219 4.07 21.32 8.36
C THR A 219 4.89 22.60 8.38
N GLN A 220 6.16 22.50 8.81
CA GLN A 220 7.14 23.59 8.74
C GLN A 220 7.41 24.00 7.29
N ARG A 221 7.61 23.05 6.37
CA ARG A 221 7.81 23.33 4.93
C ARG A 221 6.68 24.15 4.31
N ARG A 222 5.46 24.04 4.85
CA ARG A 222 4.29 24.79 4.38
C ARG A 222 4.01 26.06 5.19
N GLY A 223 4.90 26.47 6.10
CA GLY A 223 4.75 27.67 6.91
C GLY A 223 3.58 27.63 7.91
N ARG A 224 3.13 26.44 8.33
CA ARG A 224 2.04 26.31 9.31
C ARG A 224 2.59 26.11 10.72
N LYS A 225 1.94 26.71 11.71
CA LYS A 225 2.33 26.60 13.13
C LYS A 225 1.84 25.31 13.81
N TRP A 226 0.75 24.72 13.33
CA TRP A 226 0.13 23.54 13.95
C TRP A 226 0.02 22.35 12.98
N THR A 227 0.37 21.18 13.51
CA THR A 227 0.22 19.87 12.86
C THR A 227 -1.16 19.30 13.16
N LYS A 228 -2.10 19.50 12.23
CA LYS A 228 -3.40 18.83 12.32
C LYS A 228 -3.17 17.31 12.34
N TYR A 229 -3.74 16.61 13.32
CA TYR A 229 -3.65 15.16 13.52
C TYR A 229 -2.30 14.59 13.99
N SER A 230 -1.40 15.41 14.54
CA SER A 230 -0.15 14.94 15.18
C SER A 230 -0.39 13.88 16.24
N ARG A 231 -1.44 14.03 17.06
CA ARG A 231 -1.77 13.08 18.14
C ARG A 231 -2.07 11.67 17.62
N HIS A 232 -2.69 11.52 16.45
CA HIS A 232 -2.93 10.19 15.87
C HIS A 232 -1.62 9.58 15.40
N SER A 233 -0.77 10.38 14.74
CA SER A 233 0.58 9.96 14.35
C SER A 233 1.39 9.52 15.58
N GLU A 234 1.43 10.33 16.64
CA GLU A 234 2.15 10.03 17.90
C GLU A 234 1.63 8.78 18.62
N LEU A 235 0.35 8.46 18.41
CA LEU A 235 -0.28 7.29 19.02
C LEU A 235 0.05 6.02 18.24
N PHE A 236 -0.19 6.01 16.93
CA PHE A 236 -0.05 4.82 16.09
C PHE A 236 1.39 4.51 15.68
N TYR A 237 2.27 5.52 15.63
CA TYR A 237 3.71 5.31 15.39
C TYR A 237 4.49 5.04 16.68
N SER A 238 3.79 4.65 17.76
CA SER A 238 4.43 4.31 19.03
C SER A 238 4.81 2.82 19.08
N GLN A 239 5.86 2.51 19.85
CA GLN A 239 6.16 1.15 20.30
C GLN A 239 5.16 0.64 21.35
N LYS A 240 4.33 1.51 21.92
CA LYS A 240 3.25 1.11 22.82
C LYS A 240 2.02 0.76 22.01
N SER A 241 1.42 -0.39 22.29
CA SER A 241 0.19 -0.82 21.65
C SER A 241 -0.96 0.14 21.94
N VAL A 242 -1.85 0.25 20.98
CA VAL A 242 -3.03 1.11 21.02
C VAL A 242 -4.26 0.24 21.25
N GLU A 243 -5.16 0.72 22.11
CA GLU A 243 -6.48 0.16 22.29
C GLU A 243 -7.55 1.18 21.94
N PHE A 244 -8.73 0.68 21.59
CA PHE A 244 -9.88 1.50 21.30
C PHE A 244 -10.79 1.58 22.52
N ASP A 245 -10.90 2.78 23.07
CA ASP A 245 -11.78 3.11 24.18
C ASP A 245 -13.20 3.28 23.63
N VAL A 246 -14.03 2.24 23.80
CA VAL A 246 -15.39 2.17 23.27
C VAL A 246 -16.28 3.23 23.90
N GLU A 247 -16.13 3.46 25.21
CA GLU A 247 -16.90 4.45 25.98
C GLU A 247 -16.67 5.88 25.46
N ASN A 248 -15.40 6.22 25.21
CA ASN A 248 -15.03 7.57 24.78
C ASN A 248 -14.91 7.72 23.25
N GLY A 249 -15.16 6.65 22.49
CA GLY A 249 -15.03 6.65 21.04
C GLY A 249 -13.66 7.11 20.53
N ARG A 250 -12.57 6.76 21.21
CA ARG A 250 -11.22 7.26 20.88
C ARG A 250 -10.12 6.21 21.06
N PHE A 251 -9.05 6.35 20.31
CA PHE A 251 -7.85 5.56 20.51
C PHE A 251 -7.03 6.09 21.69
N ARG A 252 -6.44 5.19 22.47
CA ARG A 252 -5.51 5.50 23.56
C ARG A 252 -4.42 4.44 23.64
N ARG A 253 -3.33 4.74 24.36
CA ARG A 253 -2.28 3.75 24.62
C ARG A 253 -2.85 2.68 25.56
N ALA A 254 -2.58 1.42 25.26
CA ALA A 254 -2.93 0.32 26.13
C ALA A 254 -2.23 0.48 27.49
N LYS A 255 -2.94 0.14 28.57
CA LYS A 255 -2.33 0.07 29.90
C LYS A 255 -1.40 -1.14 29.93
N ILE A 256 -0.22 -0.99 30.51
CA ILE A 256 0.69 -2.12 30.77
C ILE A 256 -0.09 -3.11 31.64
N ARG A 257 -0.40 -4.29 31.11
CA ARG A 257 -0.89 -5.39 31.94
C ARG A 257 0.32 -5.89 32.72
N VAL A 258 0.45 -5.45 33.98
CA VAL A 258 1.36 -6.11 34.91
C VAL A 258 0.78 -7.51 35.11
N SER A 259 1.42 -8.52 34.54
CA SER A 259 1.13 -9.91 34.89
C SER A 259 1.55 -10.11 36.34
N THR A 260 0.60 -10.04 37.27
CA THR A 260 0.77 -10.64 38.59
C THR A 260 0.83 -12.15 38.39
N SER A 261 2.01 -12.68 38.14
CA SER A 261 2.31 -14.08 38.38
C SER A 261 2.35 -14.27 39.90
N GLU A 262 1.18 -14.40 40.53
CA GLU A 262 1.10 -14.89 41.90
C GLU A 262 1.56 -16.36 41.89
N SER A 263 2.78 -16.55 42.38
CA SER A 263 3.33 -17.82 42.80
C SER A 263 2.48 -18.38 43.93
N SER A 264 1.49 -19.22 43.61
CA SER A 264 0.87 -20.09 44.61
C SER A 264 1.81 -21.27 44.88
N GLY A 265 2.85 -21.03 45.67
CA GLY A 265 3.59 -22.10 46.33
C GLY A 265 2.66 -22.79 47.32
N LYS A 266 2.14 -23.97 46.94
CA LYS A 266 1.57 -24.90 47.91
C LYS A 266 2.71 -25.76 48.45
N SER A 267 3.26 -25.32 49.57
CA SER A 267 3.95 -26.20 50.52
C SER A 267 2.92 -27.19 51.06
N THR A 268 2.99 -28.44 50.64
CA THR A 268 2.40 -29.56 51.38
C THR A 268 3.51 -30.22 52.16
N ALA A 269 3.59 -29.87 53.44
CA ALA A 269 4.24 -30.67 54.45
C ALA A 269 3.30 -31.83 54.81
N SER A 270 3.80 -33.06 54.71
CA SER A 270 3.41 -34.23 55.50
C SER A 270 4.48 -35.30 55.29
#